data_AF-A0A178B9D8-F1
#
_entry.id   AF-A0A178B9D8-F1
#
_cell.length_a   1.000
_cell.length_b   1.000
_cell.length_c   1.000
_cell.angle_alpha   90.00
_cell.angle_beta   90.00
_cell.angle_gamma   90.00
#
_symmetry.space_group_name_H-M   'P 1'
#
loop_
_entity.id
_entity.type
_entity.pdbx_description
1 polymer ?
#
loop_
_entity_poly.entity_id
_entity_poly.type
_entity_poly.pdbx_seq_one_letter_code
_entity_poly.pdbx_strand_id
1 'polypeptide(L)'
;MDISALVNHDGDAAVLPRRSLSNPHSISAPSPVTSSANLPTPSQPTRRQMPLKRKRHEPKPIWAYREGEKLPPELQKQHEQRQQARPPPPAAQPQQPAQPPPQAHQHAPPPTPMVHRSGPPINGNGAPPHATVTTELAGFERPVSNDKHVYDEVSRKVCDFIWNLAINNETLRKAIAESEHTQVEVEARWGHIIDRQSNARLRGYHDTETIIKSQNMDLKFESTMTMEQHKRMNMYLNGLVRESKAPNASRAPVDYQHTREVDIFYELGQEQFAALPETVKRLIHAGGVRQRIRVTRDQKTGQVLRSMIKHRIGNLEISSPQTEWDYRVGINLEINYPGPVDNLEPVVESGKSPESMKRHKDRMSYSWMGAYQVDLTQVQQGSQKNHELELELNSDVLLSNADKIGRGEDSQFEKLINGMMYNLRVLSREITPPSASG
;
A
#
# COMPACT_ATOMS: atom_id res chain seq x y z
N MET A 1 -0.12 -40.55 -21.71
CA MET A 1 1.33 -40.42 -21.97
C MET A 1 1.99 -40.19 -20.64
N ASP A 2 3.00 -41.01 -20.39
CA ASP A 2 3.58 -41.36 -19.09
C ASP A 2 4.46 -40.23 -18.52
N ILE A 3 4.33 -39.98 -17.21
CA ILE A 3 4.88 -38.82 -16.48
C ILE A 3 6.04 -39.24 -15.55
N SER A 4 6.66 -40.39 -15.81
CA SER A 4 7.60 -41.04 -14.89
C SER A 4 9.10 -40.84 -15.21
N ALA A 5 9.48 -39.93 -16.10
CA ALA A 5 10.85 -39.90 -16.65
C ALA A 5 11.70 -38.63 -16.40
N LEU A 6 11.50 -37.87 -15.32
CA LEU A 6 12.40 -36.75 -14.96
C LEU A 6 12.74 -36.68 -13.46
N VAL A 7 12.91 -37.85 -12.84
CA VAL A 7 13.64 -37.99 -11.58
C VAL A 7 14.94 -38.72 -11.90
N ASN A 8 16.06 -38.01 -11.79
CA ASN A 8 17.33 -38.64 -11.42
C ASN A 8 18.08 -37.74 -10.46
N HIS A 9 18.53 -38.41 -9.40
CA HIS A 9 19.45 -38.00 -8.36
C HIS A 9 20.85 -37.73 -8.89
N ASP A 10 21.54 -36.82 -8.21
CA ASP A 10 22.93 -36.90 -7.69
C ASP A 10 23.11 -35.62 -6.85
N GLY A 11 23.71 -35.55 -5.66
CA GLY A 11 24.68 -36.41 -4.99
C GLY A 11 25.76 -35.49 -4.40
N ASP A 12 25.80 -35.40 -3.06
CA ASP A 12 26.88 -34.88 -2.20
C ASP A 12 27.38 -33.42 -2.29
N ALA A 13 27.13 -32.65 -1.23
CA ALA A 13 28.18 -32.24 -0.29
C ALA A 13 27.56 -31.54 0.94
N ALA A 14 27.62 -32.23 2.08
CA ALA A 14 27.26 -31.72 3.39
C ALA A 14 28.25 -30.65 3.87
N VAL A 15 27.76 -29.47 4.26
CA VAL A 15 28.41 -28.63 5.28
C VAL A 15 27.34 -28.05 6.20
N LEU A 16 27.34 -28.54 7.44
CA LEU A 16 26.49 -28.08 8.54
C LEU A 16 26.90 -26.68 9.03
N PRO A 17 25.97 -25.91 9.62
CA PRO A 17 26.24 -24.55 10.09
C PRO A 17 27.09 -24.58 11.37
N ARG A 18 28.19 -23.82 11.35
CA ARG A 18 29.02 -23.57 12.54
C ARG A 18 28.25 -22.65 13.49
N ARG A 19 27.69 -23.24 14.53
CA ARG A 19 27.31 -22.54 15.77
C ARG A 19 28.56 -21.92 16.40
N SER A 20 28.50 -20.65 16.76
CA SER A 20 29.37 -20.08 17.79
C SER A 20 28.52 -19.33 18.81
N LEU A 21 28.84 -19.67 20.06
CA LEU A 21 28.13 -19.37 21.30
C LEU A 21 28.36 -17.92 21.75
N SER A 22 27.31 -17.39 22.37
CA SER A 22 27.27 -16.46 23.51
C SER A 22 28.61 -15.95 24.08
N ASN A 23 28.71 -14.63 24.25
CA ASN A 23 28.93 -14.09 25.59
C ASN A 23 28.33 -12.68 25.76
N PRO A 24 27.72 -12.35 26.93
CA PRO A 24 27.12 -11.07 27.21
C PRO A 24 28.05 -10.20 28.05
N HIS A 25 28.18 -8.90 27.75
CA HIS A 25 28.51 -7.90 28.77
C HIS A 25 27.88 -6.54 28.45
N SER A 26 26.94 -6.19 29.33
CA SER A 26 26.44 -4.86 29.65
C SER A 26 27.59 -3.88 29.90
N ILE A 27 27.54 -2.67 29.30
CA ILE A 27 27.67 -1.40 30.04
C ILE A 27 27.05 -0.26 29.24
N SER A 28 26.02 0.36 29.80
CA SER A 28 25.43 1.62 29.38
C SER A 28 26.34 2.80 29.72
N ALA A 29 26.57 3.71 28.76
CA ALA A 29 27.20 5.01 29.00
C ALA A 29 26.29 6.15 28.50
N PRO A 30 26.13 7.24 29.28
CA PRO A 30 25.21 8.33 28.99
C PRO A 30 25.79 9.35 27.99
N SER A 31 24.89 9.97 27.23
CA SER A 31 25.18 11.02 26.25
C SER A 31 25.74 12.31 26.88
N PRO A 32 26.67 13.02 26.21
CA PRO A 32 27.08 14.35 26.64
C PRO A 32 26.08 15.42 26.17
N VAL A 33 25.70 16.28 27.11
CA VAL A 33 24.87 17.48 26.91
C VAL A 33 25.72 18.54 26.21
N THR A 34 25.26 19.05 25.06
CA THR A 34 25.90 20.16 24.35
C THR A 34 25.30 21.50 24.79
N SER A 35 26.19 22.42 25.16
CA SER A 35 25.89 23.81 25.52
C SER A 35 25.27 24.58 24.36
N SER A 36 24.16 25.27 24.63
CA SER A 36 23.49 26.21 23.74
C SER A 36 24.38 27.40 23.38
N ALA A 37 24.63 27.57 22.08
CA ALA A 37 25.32 28.72 21.49
C ALA A 37 24.34 29.89 21.25
N ASN A 38 24.79 31.09 21.60
CA ASN A 38 24.10 32.37 21.39
C ASN A 38 24.11 32.77 19.89
N LEU A 39 22.98 33.28 19.40
CA LEU A 39 22.87 34.01 18.13
C LEU A 39 22.22 35.40 18.36
N PRO A 40 22.58 36.42 17.56
CA PRO A 40 22.35 37.83 17.87
C PRO A 40 20.97 38.37 17.45
N THR A 41 20.51 39.36 18.19
CA THR A 41 19.28 40.15 18.00
C THR A 41 19.35 41.05 16.76
N PRO A 42 18.19 41.33 16.14
CA PRO A 42 17.90 42.71 15.72
C PRO A 42 16.55 43.26 16.23
N SER A 43 16.52 44.59 16.17
CA SER A 43 15.63 45.64 16.70
C SER A 43 14.10 45.50 16.63
N GLN A 44 13.44 46.07 17.65
CA GLN A 44 12.00 46.37 17.76
C GLN A 44 11.47 47.24 16.59
N PRO A 45 10.14 47.18 16.33
CA PRO A 45 9.32 48.30 16.81
C PRO A 45 7.94 47.92 17.41
N THR A 46 7.48 48.84 18.26
CA THR A 46 6.09 49.22 18.64
C THR A 46 5.17 48.24 19.38
N ARG A 47 5.21 48.43 20.71
CA ARG A 47 4.31 47.99 21.77
C ARG A 47 2.82 48.22 21.48
N ARG A 48 2.06 47.14 21.18
CA ARG A 48 0.63 47.04 21.52
C ARG A 48 0.51 46.34 22.88
N GLN A 49 -0.12 46.99 23.85
CA GLN A 49 -0.31 46.45 25.19
C GLN A 49 -1.25 45.23 25.14
N MET A 50 -0.74 44.05 25.50
CA MET A 50 -1.60 42.90 25.80
C MET A 50 -2.31 43.13 27.14
N PRO A 51 -3.59 42.74 27.27
CA PRO A 51 -4.30 42.85 28.54
C PRO A 51 -3.63 41.97 29.60
N LEU A 52 -3.48 42.49 30.82
CA LEU A 52 -2.94 41.77 31.97
C LEU A 52 -3.68 40.44 32.16
N LYS A 53 -2.91 39.34 32.22
CA LYS A 53 -3.40 38.01 32.63
C LYS A 53 -4.26 38.15 33.88
N ARG A 54 -5.55 37.79 33.80
CA ARG A 54 -6.42 37.58 34.96
C ARG A 54 -5.70 36.66 35.94
N LYS A 55 -5.50 37.12 37.18
CA LYS A 55 -5.07 36.26 38.29
C LYS A 55 -6.16 35.20 38.47
N ARG A 56 -5.86 33.96 38.07
CA ARG A 56 -6.75 32.81 38.23
C ARG A 56 -6.72 32.38 39.69
N HIS A 57 -7.54 33.01 40.52
CA HIS A 57 -7.91 32.45 41.82
C HIS A 57 -9.10 31.53 41.60
N GLU A 58 -8.82 30.27 41.29
CA GLU A 58 -9.77 29.18 41.52
C GLU A 58 -9.01 27.98 42.06
N PRO A 59 -9.60 27.22 43.02
CA PRO A 59 -9.00 26.00 43.51
C PRO A 59 -8.83 25.03 42.34
N LYS A 60 -7.70 24.31 42.35
CA LYS A 60 -7.39 23.25 41.40
C LYS A 60 -8.56 22.26 41.38
N PRO A 61 -9.11 21.86 40.22
CA PRO A 61 -10.20 20.89 40.18
C PRO A 61 -9.70 19.49 40.55
N ILE A 62 -10.58 18.62 41.05
CA ILE A 62 -10.19 17.33 41.67
C ILE A 62 -9.38 16.42 40.72
N TRP A 63 -9.64 16.45 39.41
CA TRP A 63 -8.93 15.67 38.39
C TRP A 63 -7.49 16.13 38.13
N ALA A 64 -7.11 17.32 38.61
CA ALA A 64 -5.76 17.84 38.43
C ALA A 64 -4.83 17.46 39.60
N TYR A 65 -5.34 16.92 40.71
CA TYR A 65 -4.52 16.45 41.84
C TYR A 65 -3.83 15.13 41.52
N ARG A 66 -2.54 15.02 41.87
CA ARG A 66 -1.79 13.77 41.71
C ARG A 66 -2.13 12.80 42.84
N GLU A 67 -1.98 11.51 42.57
CA GLU A 67 -2.14 10.45 43.58
C GLU A 67 -1.16 10.69 44.74
N GLY A 68 -1.69 10.87 45.96
CA GLY A 68 -0.92 11.22 47.17
C GLY A 68 -0.86 12.72 47.53
N GLU A 69 -1.35 13.62 46.68
CA GLU A 69 -1.45 15.06 46.99
C GLU A 69 -2.63 15.31 47.95
N LYS A 70 -2.41 16.04 49.06
CA LYS A 70 -3.49 16.32 50.03
C LYS A 70 -4.56 17.21 49.41
N LEU A 71 -5.79 16.70 49.34
CA LEU A 71 -6.95 17.44 48.87
C LEU A 71 -7.40 18.50 49.89
N PRO A 72 -7.89 19.67 49.45
CA PRO A 72 -8.58 20.61 50.32
C PRO A 72 -9.86 19.98 50.92
N PRO A 73 -10.26 20.38 52.15
CA PRO A 73 -11.41 19.79 52.85
C PRO A 73 -12.71 19.75 52.04
N GLU A 74 -12.95 20.78 51.24
CA GLU A 74 -14.14 20.91 50.39
C GLU A 74 -14.22 19.83 49.30
N LEU A 75 -13.07 19.55 48.65
CA LEU A 75 -12.98 18.53 47.59
C LEU A 75 -12.94 17.12 48.19
N GLN A 76 -12.44 16.97 49.41
CA GLN A 76 -12.43 15.70 50.11
C GLN A 76 -13.84 15.23 50.47
N LYS A 77 -14.69 16.14 50.98
CA LYS A 77 -16.13 15.86 51.19
C LYS A 77 -16.86 15.48 49.90
N GLN A 78 -16.55 16.14 48.79
CA GLN A 78 -17.17 15.86 47.50
C GLN A 78 -16.74 14.48 46.96
N HIS A 79 -15.50 14.07 47.22
CA HIS A 79 -14.99 12.74 46.88
C HIS A 79 -15.69 11.65 47.71
N GLU A 80 -15.82 11.87 49.02
CA GLU A 80 -16.52 10.95 49.94
C GLU A 80 -17.99 10.79 49.59
N GLN A 81 -18.71 11.88 49.26
CA GLN A 81 -20.09 11.82 48.79
C GLN A 81 -20.22 11.01 47.48
N ARG A 82 -19.28 11.16 46.53
CA ARG A 82 -19.28 10.37 45.30
C ARG A 82 -18.98 8.89 45.53
N GLN A 83 -18.16 8.56 46.52
CA GLN A 83 -17.92 7.17 46.90
C GLN A 83 -19.13 6.54 47.59
N GLN A 84 -19.88 7.31 48.40
CA GLN A 84 -21.12 6.85 49.04
C GLN A 84 -22.29 6.71 48.07
N ALA A 85 -22.31 7.47 46.97
CA ALA A 85 -23.31 7.37 45.91
C ALA A 85 -23.05 6.25 44.87
N ARG A 86 -21.96 5.49 45.01
CA ARG A 86 -21.68 4.34 44.14
C ARG A 86 -22.59 3.17 44.52
N PRO A 87 -23.35 2.58 43.57
CA PRO A 87 -24.09 1.36 43.86
C PRO A 87 -23.11 0.24 44.25
N PRO A 88 -23.48 -0.64 45.19
CA PRO A 88 -22.61 -1.76 45.57
C PRO A 88 -22.40 -2.70 44.38
N PRO A 89 -21.23 -3.34 44.25
CA PRO A 89 -21.03 -4.39 43.27
C PRO A 89 -22.02 -5.55 43.53
N PRO A 90 -22.53 -6.22 42.48
CA PRO A 90 -23.45 -7.34 42.65
C PRO A 90 -22.80 -8.44 43.49
N ALA A 91 -23.57 -8.97 44.44
CA ALA A 91 -23.12 -10.03 45.34
C ALA A 91 -22.77 -11.30 44.55
N ALA A 92 -21.57 -11.84 44.80
CA ALA A 92 -21.18 -13.15 44.29
C ALA A 92 -22.12 -14.22 44.86
N GLN A 93 -22.86 -14.90 43.97
CA GLN A 93 -23.67 -16.05 44.35
C GLN A 93 -22.77 -17.23 44.77
N PRO A 94 -23.02 -17.88 45.91
CA PRO A 94 -22.27 -19.06 46.31
C PRO A 94 -22.55 -20.24 45.37
N GLN A 95 -21.47 -20.86 44.87
CA GLN A 95 -21.48 -22.12 44.14
C GLN A 95 -22.13 -23.22 45.00
N GLN A 96 -23.17 -23.86 44.48
CA GLN A 96 -23.71 -25.09 45.05
C GLN A 96 -22.76 -26.28 44.79
N PRO A 97 -22.58 -27.19 45.75
CA PRO A 97 -21.73 -28.37 45.59
C PRO A 97 -22.33 -29.39 44.61
N ALA A 98 -21.45 -30.00 43.82
CA ALA A 98 -21.75 -30.99 42.81
C ALA A 98 -22.47 -32.24 43.38
N GLN A 99 -23.54 -32.68 42.71
CA GLN A 99 -24.13 -34.00 42.89
C GLN A 99 -23.70 -34.95 41.75
N PRO A 100 -23.55 -36.25 42.02
CA PRO A 100 -23.03 -37.23 41.06
C PRO A 100 -24.09 -37.68 40.02
N PRO A 101 -23.67 -38.26 38.88
CA PRO A 101 -24.56 -38.47 37.75
C PRO A 101 -25.40 -39.75 37.90
N PRO A 102 -26.67 -39.76 37.44
CA PRO A 102 -27.34 -40.97 37.03
C PRO A 102 -27.31 -41.15 35.51
N GLN A 103 -27.33 -42.42 35.12
CA GLN A 103 -27.14 -42.97 33.79
C GLN A 103 -28.24 -42.62 32.79
N ALA A 104 -27.85 -42.71 31.52
CA ALA A 104 -28.63 -42.47 30.32
C ALA A 104 -29.88 -43.34 30.19
N HIS A 105 -31.00 -42.75 29.76
CA HIS A 105 -31.98 -43.40 28.89
C HIS A 105 -32.53 -42.42 27.84
N GLN A 106 -32.70 -42.97 26.64
CA GLN A 106 -33.16 -42.37 25.39
C GLN A 106 -34.61 -41.88 25.52
N HIS A 107 -35.00 -40.78 24.87
CA HIS A 107 -36.27 -40.60 24.13
C HIS A 107 -36.35 -39.19 23.48
N ALA A 108 -37.06 -39.12 22.35
CA ALA A 108 -37.15 -38.04 21.35
C ALA A 108 -37.76 -36.70 21.84
N PRO A 109 -37.56 -35.56 21.13
CA PRO A 109 -38.14 -34.27 21.52
C PRO A 109 -39.58 -34.09 21.00
N PRO A 110 -40.52 -33.60 21.84
CA PRO A 110 -41.78 -33.01 21.39
C PRO A 110 -41.68 -31.45 21.28
N PRO A 111 -42.66 -30.79 20.60
CA PRO A 111 -42.50 -29.47 20.02
C PRO A 111 -42.74 -28.31 21.01
N THR A 112 -42.18 -27.14 20.68
CA THR A 112 -42.36 -25.86 21.39
C THR A 112 -43.75 -25.26 21.14
N PRO A 113 -44.42 -24.70 22.16
CA PRO A 113 -45.71 -24.06 21.99
C PRO A 113 -45.58 -22.60 21.53
N MET A 114 -46.40 -22.25 20.56
CA MET A 114 -46.70 -20.89 20.10
C MET A 114 -47.28 -20.04 21.23
N VAL A 115 -46.78 -18.81 21.40
CA VAL A 115 -47.46 -17.77 22.17
C VAL A 115 -47.96 -16.71 21.21
N HIS A 116 -49.27 -16.66 21.04
CA HIS A 116 -49.98 -15.56 20.41
C HIS A 116 -49.92 -14.30 21.31
N ARG A 117 -49.49 -13.18 20.73
CA ARG A 117 -49.93 -11.85 21.17
C ARG A 117 -50.31 -11.02 19.95
N SER A 118 -51.62 -10.80 19.84
CA SER A 118 -52.31 -9.97 18.88
C SER A 118 -52.17 -8.49 19.25
N GLY A 119 -51.73 -7.68 18.28
CA GLY A 119 -51.79 -6.22 18.26
C GLY A 119 -52.09 -5.76 16.82
N PRO A 120 -52.84 -4.65 16.61
CA PRO A 120 -53.53 -4.35 15.35
C PRO A 120 -52.59 -3.83 14.24
N PRO A 121 -52.97 -3.98 12.95
CA PRO A 121 -52.14 -3.56 11.83
C PRO A 121 -52.29 -2.06 11.54
N ILE A 122 -51.17 -1.35 11.41
CA ILE A 122 -51.13 -0.04 10.76
C ILE A 122 -50.23 -0.16 9.54
N ASN A 123 -50.87 -0.08 8.37
CA ASN A 123 -50.25 0.11 7.07
C ASN A 123 -49.66 1.52 7.01
N GLY A 124 -48.41 1.66 6.55
CA GLY A 124 -47.83 2.96 6.23
C GLY A 124 -46.35 2.90 5.88
N ASN A 125 -46.04 2.69 4.60
CA ASN A 125 -44.80 3.01 3.89
C ASN A 125 -43.52 3.18 4.74
N GLY A 126 -42.84 2.06 5.03
CA GLY A 126 -41.43 2.06 5.41
C GLY A 126 -40.57 1.75 4.18
N ALA A 127 -39.69 2.68 3.81
CA ALA A 127 -38.70 2.54 2.77
C ALA A 127 -37.92 1.21 2.88
N PRO A 128 -37.38 0.66 1.76
CA PRO A 128 -36.48 -0.48 1.85
C PRO A 128 -35.29 -0.12 2.75
N PRO A 129 -34.75 -1.05 3.55
CA PRO A 129 -33.55 -0.77 4.32
C PRO A 129 -32.44 -0.43 3.34
N HIS A 130 -32.09 0.86 3.27
CA HIS A 130 -30.91 1.32 2.58
C HIS A 130 -29.70 0.60 3.17
N ALA A 131 -28.90 0.02 2.27
CA ALA A 131 -27.62 -0.57 2.56
C ALA A 131 -26.73 0.37 3.39
N THR A 132 -26.09 -0.16 4.43
CA THR A 132 -24.83 0.40 4.93
C THR A 132 -23.68 -0.47 4.46
N VAL A 133 -23.04 0.07 3.44
CA VAL A 133 -21.73 -0.28 2.91
C VAL A 133 -20.68 -0.25 4.03
N THR A 134 -19.84 -1.28 4.03
CA THR A 134 -18.69 -1.56 4.92
C THR A 134 -17.82 -0.37 5.32
N THR A 135 -17.41 -0.31 6.59
CA THR A 135 -16.00 -0.32 7.07
C THR A 135 -15.98 -0.28 8.60
N GLU A 136 -15.38 -1.32 9.19
CA GLU A 136 -14.79 -1.40 10.54
C GLU A 136 -15.71 -1.20 11.76
N LEU A 137 -15.63 -2.18 12.67
CA LEU A 137 -16.35 -2.33 13.95
C LEU A 137 -17.73 -3.02 13.85
N ALA A 138 -17.71 -4.28 13.43
CA ALA A 138 -18.80 -5.21 13.77
C ALA A 138 -18.81 -5.43 15.29
N GLY A 139 -19.69 -4.70 16.00
CA GLY A 139 -19.91 -4.87 17.45
C GLY A 139 -19.18 -3.90 18.38
N PHE A 140 -18.39 -2.96 17.86
CA PHE A 140 -17.73 -1.91 18.63
C PHE A 140 -18.15 -0.52 18.13
N GLU A 141 -18.15 0.50 18.99
CA GLU A 141 -18.59 1.86 18.65
C GLU A 141 -17.51 2.64 17.90
N ARG A 142 -17.93 3.60 17.06
CA ARG A 142 -17.05 4.52 16.32
C ARG A 142 -16.03 5.23 17.22
N PRO A 143 -14.93 5.78 16.64
CA PRO A 143 -13.98 6.59 17.40
C PRO A 143 -14.66 7.72 18.20
N VAL A 144 -13.97 8.27 19.20
CA VAL A 144 -14.51 9.30 20.12
C VAL A 144 -15.15 10.50 19.42
N SER A 145 -14.70 10.86 18.22
CA SER A 145 -15.25 11.94 17.38
C SER A 145 -16.54 11.57 16.64
N ASN A 146 -16.98 10.32 16.75
CA ASN A 146 -18.01 9.70 15.93
C ASN A 146 -17.72 9.78 14.41
N ASP A 147 -16.45 9.97 14.04
CA ASP A 147 -16.05 10.07 12.64
C ASP A 147 -16.30 8.73 11.94
N LYS A 148 -16.82 8.83 10.72
CA LYS A 148 -17.09 7.69 9.84
C LYS A 148 -15.83 7.19 9.13
N HIS A 149 -14.75 7.99 9.15
CA HIS A 149 -13.50 7.65 8.50
C HIS A 149 -12.34 7.65 9.50
N VAL A 150 -11.55 6.58 9.45
CA VAL A 150 -10.28 6.48 10.14
C VAL A 150 -9.23 6.27 9.07
N TYR A 151 -8.16 7.06 9.14
CA TYR A 151 -7.11 7.01 8.14
C TYR A 151 -6.02 6.02 8.58
N ASP A 152 -5.65 5.16 7.64
CA ASP A 152 -4.39 4.42 7.69
C ASP A 152 -3.26 5.36 7.25
N GLU A 153 -2.29 5.62 8.12
CA GLU A 153 -1.24 6.62 7.88
C GLU A 153 -0.41 6.32 6.63
N VAL A 154 -0.12 5.05 6.35
CA VAL A 154 0.62 4.64 5.15
C VAL A 154 -0.20 4.95 3.89
N SER A 155 -1.46 4.50 3.85
CA SER A 155 -2.35 4.74 2.70
C SER A 155 -2.62 6.23 2.50
N ARG A 156 -2.76 7.00 3.59
CA ARG A 156 -2.89 8.46 3.54
C ARG A 156 -1.66 9.12 2.92
N LYS A 157 -0.45 8.66 3.28
CA LYS A 157 0.79 9.17 2.66
C LYS A 157 0.91 8.82 1.19
N VAL A 158 0.42 7.66 0.76
CA VAL A 158 0.34 7.30 -0.66
C VAL A 158 -0.65 8.20 -1.40
N CYS A 159 -1.81 8.51 -0.79
CA CYS A 159 -2.77 9.48 -1.32
C CYS A 159 -2.13 10.85 -1.50
N ASP A 160 -1.47 11.38 -0.45
CA ASP A 160 -0.79 12.68 -0.50
C ASP A 160 0.30 12.70 -1.58
N PHE A 161 1.08 11.62 -1.71
CA PHE A 161 2.13 11.49 -2.71
C PHE A 161 1.59 11.55 -4.15
N ILE A 162 0.55 10.76 -4.46
CA ILE A 162 -0.11 10.76 -5.77
C ILE A 162 -0.79 12.11 -6.01
N TRP A 163 -1.48 12.65 -5.01
CA TRP A 163 -2.14 13.94 -5.11
C TRP A 163 -1.15 15.05 -5.47
N ASN A 164 -0.03 15.15 -4.75
CA ASN A 164 0.94 16.22 -4.96
C ASN A 164 1.66 16.11 -6.31
N LEU A 165 2.05 14.91 -6.73
CA LEU A 165 2.88 14.73 -7.92
C LEU A 165 2.09 14.53 -9.21
N ALA A 166 0.88 13.98 -9.15
CA ALA A 166 0.04 13.69 -10.32
C ALA A 166 -1.15 14.66 -10.46
N ILE A 167 -1.80 15.04 -9.35
CA ILE A 167 -3.08 15.79 -9.41
C ILE A 167 -2.85 17.30 -9.30
N ASN A 168 -2.17 17.75 -8.24
CA ASN A 168 -1.84 19.17 -7.99
C ASN A 168 -0.65 19.67 -8.82
N ASN A 169 -0.03 18.82 -9.63
CA ASN A 169 1.08 19.19 -10.48
C ASN A 169 0.59 19.81 -11.80
N GLU A 170 0.42 21.13 -11.81
CA GLU A 170 -0.10 21.87 -12.97
C GLU A 170 0.67 21.60 -14.27
N THR A 171 2.00 21.45 -14.20
CA THR A 171 2.81 21.21 -15.40
C THR A 171 2.53 19.83 -15.98
N LEU A 172 2.42 18.81 -15.13
CA LEU A 172 2.04 17.47 -15.56
C LEU A 172 0.60 17.40 -16.08
N ARG A 173 -0.35 18.04 -15.38
CA ARG A 173 -1.76 18.12 -15.83
C ARG A 173 -1.88 18.82 -17.18
N LYS A 174 -1.11 19.89 -17.39
CA LYS A 174 -1.03 20.59 -18.68
C LYS A 174 -0.43 19.71 -19.77
N ALA A 175 0.60 18.91 -19.49
CA ALA A 175 1.18 17.99 -20.47
C ALA A 175 0.19 16.93 -20.94
N ILE A 176 -0.62 16.39 -20.02
CA ILE A 176 -1.69 15.42 -20.33
C ILE A 176 -2.79 16.09 -21.15
N ALA A 177 -3.21 17.31 -20.78
CA ALA A 177 -4.24 18.05 -21.51
C ALA A 177 -3.79 18.54 -22.91
N GLU A 178 -2.49 18.76 -23.12
CA GLU A 178 -1.93 19.24 -24.38
C GLU A 178 -1.95 18.15 -25.48
N SER A 179 -1.98 16.87 -25.11
CA SER A 179 -1.90 15.76 -26.07
C SER A 179 -2.62 14.51 -25.56
N GLU A 180 -3.57 14.01 -26.33
CA GLU A 180 -4.25 12.71 -26.09
C GLU A 180 -3.29 11.52 -26.09
N HIS A 181 -2.06 11.71 -26.54
CA HIS A 181 -1.00 10.72 -26.56
C HIS A 181 -0.14 10.74 -25.30
N THR A 182 -0.46 11.57 -24.31
CA THR A 182 0.28 11.71 -23.06
C THR A 182 -0.61 11.32 -21.89
N GLN A 183 -0.19 10.35 -21.09
CA GLN A 183 -0.93 9.86 -19.94
C GLN A 183 -0.06 9.75 -18.70
N VAL A 184 -0.66 9.92 -17.53
CA VAL A 184 0.01 9.57 -16.27
C VAL A 184 -0.16 8.08 -16.01
N GLU A 185 0.91 7.43 -15.60
CA GLU A 185 0.91 6.06 -15.13
C GLU A 185 1.24 6.06 -13.64
N VAL A 186 0.35 5.49 -12.84
CA VAL A 186 0.59 5.22 -11.42
C VAL A 186 0.63 3.72 -11.25
N GLU A 187 1.80 3.22 -10.86
CA GLU A 187 2.07 1.79 -10.74
C GLU A 187 2.72 1.50 -9.39
N ALA A 188 2.42 0.35 -8.81
CA ALA A 188 3.05 -0.16 -7.62
C ALA A 188 3.77 -1.47 -7.96
N ARG A 189 5.03 -1.58 -7.53
CA ARG A 189 5.85 -2.77 -7.74
C ARG A 189 6.18 -3.46 -6.44
N TRP A 190 6.22 -4.78 -6.47
CA TRP A 190 6.76 -5.61 -5.39
C TRP A 190 8.24 -5.87 -5.62
N GLY A 191 9.02 -5.87 -4.55
CA GLY A 191 10.45 -6.10 -4.63
C GLY A 191 11.12 -5.95 -3.28
N HIS A 192 12.39 -5.55 -3.29
CA HIS A 192 13.15 -5.31 -2.07
C HIS A 192 13.78 -3.93 -2.08
N ILE A 193 13.66 -3.22 -0.95
CA ILE A 193 14.48 -2.03 -0.69
C ILE A 193 15.83 -2.54 -0.16
N ILE A 194 16.89 -2.33 -0.93
CA ILE A 194 18.25 -2.79 -0.62
C ILE A 194 19.08 -1.60 -0.16
N ASP A 195 19.74 -1.74 0.99
CA ASP A 195 20.81 -0.84 1.40
C ASP A 195 22.06 -1.13 0.56
N ARG A 196 22.59 -0.13 -0.13
CA ARG A 196 23.73 -0.31 -1.04
C ARG A 196 25.03 -0.59 -0.30
N GLN A 197 25.15 -0.19 0.97
CA GLN A 197 26.36 -0.45 1.76
C GLN A 197 26.45 -1.92 2.15
N SER A 198 25.35 -2.48 2.68
CA SER A 198 25.29 -3.90 3.06
C SER A 198 24.92 -4.84 1.91
N ASN A 199 24.39 -4.30 0.80
CA ASN A 199 23.75 -5.04 -0.29
C ASN A 199 22.68 -6.04 0.20
N ALA A 200 22.03 -5.70 1.32
CA ALA A 200 21.00 -6.52 1.94
C ALA A 200 19.66 -5.75 1.98
N ARG A 201 18.55 -6.50 2.09
CA ARG A 201 17.23 -5.92 2.27
C ARG A 201 17.21 -5.08 3.56
N LEU A 202 16.68 -3.86 3.47
CA LEU A 202 16.54 -2.93 4.58
C LEU A 202 15.68 -3.58 5.68
N ARG A 203 16.29 -3.88 6.83
CA ARG A 203 15.64 -4.49 8.00
C ARG A 203 16.22 -3.91 9.29
N GLY A 204 15.48 -4.08 10.40
CA GLY A 204 15.95 -3.76 11.76
C GLY A 204 15.71 -2.32 12.23
N TYR A 205 15.10 -1.46 11.40
CA TYR A 205 14.77 -0.07 11.76
C TYR A 205 13.30 0.13 12.17
N HIS A 206 12.43 -0.77 11.73
CA HIS A 206 10.98 -0.72 11.94
C HIS A 206 10.42 -2.15 11.85
N ASP A 207 9.33 -2.40 12.57
CA ASP A 207 8.71 -3.74 12.68
C ASP A 207 7.40 -3.87 11.90
N THR A 208 6.91 -2.78 11.31
CA THR A 208 5.62 -2.72 10.60
C THR A 208 5.77 -1.96 9.28
N GLU A 209 4.79 -2.14 8.39
CA GLU A 209 4.75 -1.44 7.10
C GLU A 209 4.93 0.08 7.28
N THR A 210 5.94 0.67 6.62
CA THR A 210 6.35 2.06 6.85
C THR A 210 6.86 2.72 5.57
N ILE A 211 6.52 4.00 5.37
CA ILE A 211 7.07 4.84 4.29
C ILE A 211 8.54 5.15 4.57
N ILE A 212 9.42 4.87 3.61
CA ILE A 212 10.85 5.16 3.71
C ILE A 212 11.17 6.49 3.04
N LYS A 213 11.83 7.39 3.78
CA LYS A 213 12.39 8.63 3.23
C LYS A 213 13.72 8.36 2.56
N SER A 214 13.66 7.76 1.38
CA SER A 214 14.82 7.29 0.61
C SER A 214 15.82 8.39 0.22
N GLN A 215 15.38 9.65 0.15
CA GLN A 215 16.20 10.81 -0.28
C GLN A 215 17.48 11.01 0.54
N ASN A 216 17.51 10.59 1.80
CA ASN A 216 18.64 10.77 2.71
C ASN A 216 19.42 9.47 2.98
N MET A 217 19.13 8.41 2.22
CA MET A 217 19.69 7.08 2.45
C MET A 217 20.24 6.51 1.14
N ASP A 218 21.33 5.74 1.22
CA ASP A 218 21.92 5.10 0.05
C ASP A 218 21.20 3.78 -0.29
N LEU A 219 19.97 3.91 -0.79
CA LEU A 219 19.08 2.78 -1.07
C LEU A 219 18.92 2.54 -2.58
N LYS A 220 18.63 1.30 -2.95
CA LYS A 220 18.06 0.94 -4.24
C LYS A 220 16.81 0.10 -4.02
N PHE A 221 15.96 0.03 -5.04
CA PHE A 221 14.83 -0.90 -5.04
C PHE A 221 15.03 -1.87 -6.20
N GLU A 222 14.89 -3.16 -5.91
CA GLU A 222 15.00 -4.23 -6.88
C GLU A 222 13.64 -4.89 -7.04
N SER A 223 13.02 -4.66 -8.20
CA SER A 223 11.76 -5.29 -8.59
C SER A 223 12.06 -6.68 -9.13
N THR A 224 12.19 -7.66 -8.25
CA THR A 224 12.51 -9.04 -8.62
C THR A 224 11.87 -10.02 -7.63
N MET A 225 11.50 -11.20 -8.12
CA MET A 225 11.06 -12.32 -7.31
C MET A 225 11.65 -13.63 -7.82
N THR A 226 11.63 -14.67 -6.98
CA THR A 226 12.09 -15.99 -7.42
C THR A 226 11.12 -16.62 -8.41
N MET A 227 11.60 -17.57 -9.22
CA MET A 227 10.75 -18.35 -10.13
C MET A 227 9.64 -19.10 -9.38
N GLU A 228 9.92 -19.57 -8.15
CA GLU A 228 8.94 -20.24 -7.31
C GLU A 228 7.84 -19.28 -6.84
N GLN A 229 8.22 -18.08 -6.37
CA GLN A 229 7.27 -17.03 -6.00
C GLN A 229 6.39 -16.63 -7.20
N HIS A 230 7.00 -16.46 -8.37
CA HIS A 230 6.29 -16.16 -9.62
C HIS A 230 5.30 -17.27 -9.98
N LYS A 231 5.71 -18.55 -9.93
CA LYS A 231 4.83 -19.69 -10.20
C LYS A 231 3.66 -19.75 -9.21
N ARG A 232 3.92 -19.54 -7.93
CA ARG A 232 2.89 -19.52 -6.88
C ARG A 232 1.89 -18.39 -7.12
N MET A 233 2.38 -17.17 -7.41
CA MET A 233 1.53 -16.03 -7.69
C MET A 233 0.65 -16.27 -8.93
N ASN A 234 1.21 -16.83 -10.00
CA ASN A 234 0.45 -17.20 -11.19
C ASN A 234 -0.69 -18.18 -10.87
N MET A 235 -0.41 -19.22 -10.08
CA MET A 235 -1.43 -20.19 -9.67
C MET A 235 -2.55 -19.53 -8.85
N TYR A 236 -2.17 -18.64 -7.92
CA TYR A 236 -3.12 -17.89 -7.09
C TYR A 236 -4.02 -16.96 -7.92
N LEU A 237 -3.43 -16.11 -8.77
CA LEU A 237 -4.18 -15.16 -9.61
C LEU A 237 -5.10 -15.89 -10.61
N ASN A 238 -4.65 -17.00 -11.21
CA ASN A 238 -5.51 -17.84 -12.06
C ASN A 238 -6.66 -18.49 -11.28
N GLY A 239 -6.44 -18.84 -10.00
CA GLY A 239 -7.49 -19.24 -9.07
C GLY A 239 -8.56 -18.17 -8.93
N LEU A 240 -8.15 -16.93 -8.63
CA LEU A 240 -9.04 -15.79 -8.48
C LEU A 240 -9.85 -15.48 -9.75
N VAL A 241 -9.26 -15.63 -10.94
CA VAL A 241 -9.99 -15.48 -12.22
C VAL A 241 -11.13 -16.48 -12.31
N ARG A 242 -10.83 -17.76 -12.08
CA ARG A 242 -11.83 -18.84 -12.13
C ARG A 242 -12.94 -18.65 -11.09
N GLU A 243 -12.58 -18.29 -9.86
CA GLU A 243 -13.55 -18.03 -8.80
C GLU A 243 -14.45 -16.83 -9.11
N SER A 244 -13.90 -15.76 -9.68
CA SER A 244 -14.68 -14.57 -10.06
C SER A 244 -15.70 -14.81 -11.18
N LYS A 245 -15.51 -15.87 -11.97
CA LYS A 245 -16.37 -16.25 -13.09
C LYS A 245 -17.31 -17.40 -12.74
N ALA A 246 -17.29 -17.89 -11.50
CA ALA A 246 -18.18 -18.95 -11.06
C ALA A 246 -19.64 -18.47 -10.97
N PRO A 247 -20.63 -19.36 -11.17
CA PRO A 247 -22.03 -19.03 -10.91
C PRO A 247 -22.20 -18.59 -9.46
N ASN A 248 -22.87 -17.45 -9.23
CA ASN A 248 -23.05 -16.81 -7.92
C ASN A 248 -21.76 -16.29 -7.26
N ALA A 249 -20.74 -15.94 -8.04
CA ALA A 249 -19.55 -15.26 -7.51
C ALA A 249 -19.96 -13.97 -6.77
N SER A 250 -19.44 -13.81 -5.55
CA SER A 250 -19.71 -12.65 -4.68
C SER A 250 -18.88 -11.42 -5.02
N ARG A 251 -17.93 -11.55 -5.97
CA ARG A 251 -16.98 -10.51 -6.35
C ARG A 251 -17.09 -10.16 -7.84
N ALA A 252 -16.60 -8.98 -8.20
CA ALA A 252 -16.54 -8.55 -9.60
C ALA A 252 -15.65 -9.52 -10.43
N PRO A 253 -16.00 -9.76 -11.71
CA PRO A 253 -15.18 -10.56 -12.62
C PRO A 253 -13.76 -10.01 -12.75
N VAL A 254 -12.79 -10.92 -12.85
CA VAL A 254 -11.41 -10.61 -13.21
C VAL A 254 -11.15 -11.08 -14.63
N ASP A 255 -10.69 -10.16 -15.45
CA ASP A 255 -10.27 -10.43 -16.81
C ASP A 255 -8.81 -10.88 -16.85
N TYR A 256 -8.48 -11.69 -17.85
CA TYR A 256 -7.18 -12.29 -18.02
C TYR A 256 -6.70 -12.09 -19.46
N GLN A 257 -5.48 -11.63 -19.62
CA GLN A 257 -4.80 -11.51 -20.91
C GLN A 257 -3.37 -12.02 -20.81
N HIS A 258 -2.91 -12.72 -21.84
CA HIS A 258 -1.55 -13.22 -21.93
C HIS A 258 -0.88 -12.68 -23.19
N THR A 259 0.14 -11.84 -23.02
CA THR A 259 0.89 -11.27 -24.15
C THR A 259 2.34 -11.72 -24.16
N ARG A 260 2.93 -11.72 -25.35
CA ARG A 260 4.35 -11.97 -25.57
C ARG A 260 4.91 -10.90 -26.48
N GLU A 261 5.79 -10.09 -25.91
CA GLU A 261 6.21 -8.82 -26.49
C GLU A 261 7.74 -8.71 -26.47
N VAL A 262 8.27 -7.90 -27.36
CA VAL A 262 9.69 -7.57 -27.42
C VAL A 262 9.85 -6.06 -27.32
N ASP A 263 10.50 -5.61 -26.25
CA ASP A 263 10.84 -4.20 -26.05
C ASP A 263 12.25 -3.94 -26.61
N ILE A 264 12.35 -2.91 -27.45
CA ILE A 264 13.60 -2.38 -28.01
C ILE A 264 13.70 -0.91 -27.65
N PHE A 265 14.89 -0.47 -27.21
CA PHE A 265 15.13 0.91 -26.82
C PHE A 265 15.94 1.65 -27.87
N TYR A 266 15.56 2.89 -28.12
CA TYR A 266 16.20 3.78 -29.08
C TYR A 266 16.55 5.12 -28.42
N GLU A 267 17.58 5.77 -28.92
CA GLU A 267 17.97 7.10 -28.45
C GLU A 267 16.87 8.12 -28.79
N LEU A 268 16.61 9.03 -27.86
CA LEU A 268 15.77 10.20 -28.13
C LEU A 268 16.68 11.33 -28.63
N GLY A 269 16.93 11.34 -29.94
CA GLY A 269 17.75 12.35 -30.60
C GLY A 269 17.09 13.73 -30.64
N GLN A 270 17.84 14.73 -31.10
CA GLN A 270 17.41 16.13 -31.11
C GLN A 270 16.15 16.36 -31.94
N GLU A 271 16.04 15.70 -33.10
CA GLU A 271 14.88 15.79 -33.99
C GLU A 271 13.64 15.17 -33.36
N GLN A 272 13.79 13.96 -32.80
CA GLN A 272 12.70 13.24 -32.13
C GLN A 272 12.21 13.99 -30.89
N PHE A 273 13.14 14.61 -30.16
CA PHE A 273 12.82 15.45 -29.01
C PHE A 273 12.07 16.73 -29.43
N ALA A 274 12.48 17.37 -30.53
CA ALA A 274 11.84 18.60 -31.04
C ALA A 274 10.38 18.38 -31.45
N ALA A 275 10.02 17.17 -31.87
CA ALA A 275 8.66 16.78 -32.25
C ALA A 275 7.70 16.59 -31.05
N LEU A 276 8.20 16.61 -29.81
CA LEU A 276 7.36 16.44 -28.62
C LEU A 276 6.62 17.74 -28.23
N PRO A 277 5.44 17.64 -27.56
CA PRO A 277 4.72 18.80 -27.03
C PRO A 277 5.57 19.67 -26.12
N GLU A 278 5.29 20.98 -26.05
CA GLU A 278 6.16 21.94 -25.36
C GLU A 278 6.22 21.67 -23.87
N THR A 279 5.08 21.34 -23.25
CA THR A 279 5.05 21.04 -21.82
C THR A 279 5.79 19.74 -21.50
N VAL A 280 5.73 18.74 -22.38
CA VAL A 280 6.49 17.48 -22.25
C VAL A 280 8.00 17.73 -22.34
N LYS A 281 8.44 18.54 -23.32
CA LYS A 281 9.86 18.92 -23.45
C LYS A 281 10.39 19.57 -22.17
N ARG A 282 9.62 20.49 -21.58
CA ARG A 282 9.99 21.14 -20.30
C ARG A 282 10.13 20.14 -19.16
N LEU A 283 9.21 19.19 -19.02
CA LEU A 283 9.28 18.14 -17.98
C LEU A 283 10.54 17.28 -18.16
N ILE A 284 10.79 16.80 -19.39
CA ILE A 284 11.96 15.98 -19.69
C ILE A 284 13.26 16.75 -19.40
N HIS A 285 13.35 18.02 -19.82
CA HIS A 285 14.51 18.86 -19.54
C HIS A 285 14.73 19.08 -18.03
N ALA A 286 13.67 19.32 -17.26
CA ALA A 286 13.75 19.53 -15.82
C ALA A 286 14.24 18.27 -15.07
N GLY A 287 13.96 17.08 -15.59
CA GLY A 287 14.41 15.83 -14.98
C GLY A 287 15.90 15.52 -15.15
N GLY A 288 16.62 16.22 -16.04
CA GLY A 288 18.07 16.11 -16.19
C GLY A 288 18.62 14.76 -16.70
N VAL A 289 17.75 13.79 -16.97
CA VAL A 289 18.12 12.44 -17.46
C VAL A 289 17.67 12.27 -18.91
N ARG A 290 18.59 11.80 -19.76
CA ARG A 290 18.27 11.45 -21.15
C ARG A 290 17.21 10.35 -21.19
N GLN A 291 16.15 10.60 -21.93
CA GLN A 291 15.06 9.64 -22.12
C GLN A 291 15.34 8.78 -23.36
N ARG A 292 14.67 7.63 -23.43
CA ARG A 292 14.76 6.70 -24.55
C ARG A 292 13.35 6.44 -25.09
N ILE A 293 13.28 6.15 -26.38
CA ILE A 293 12.05 5.67 -27.01
C ILE A 293 12.02 4.15 -26.84
N ARG A 294 10.96 3.63 -26.22
CA ARG A 294 10.70 2.19 -26.14
C ARG A 294 9.70 1.82 -27.24
N VAL A 295 10.12 0.95 -28.14
CA VAL A 295 9.24 0.32 -29.14
C VAL A 295 8.95 -1.10 -28.69
N THR A 296 7.67 -1.40 -28.51
CA THR A 296 7.15 -2.72 -28.16
C THR A 296 6.58 -3.38 -29.40
N ARG A 297 7.05 -4.59 -29.72
CA ARG A 297 6.59 -5.39 -30.86
C ARG A 297 5.98 -6.71 -30.39
N ASP A 298 4.97 -7.20 -31.09
CA ASP A 298 4.46 -8.55 -30.86
C ASP A 298 5.53 -9.58 -31.22
N GLN A 299 5.78 -10.55 -30.34
CA GLN A 299 6.90 -11.48 -30.53
C GLN A 299 6.71 -12.40 -31.73
N LYS A 300 5.46 -12.73 -32.10
CA LYS A 300 5.18 -13.69 -33.18
C LYS A 300 5.16 -13.02 -34.55
N THR A 301 4.55 -11.85 -34.64
CA THR A 301 4.28 -11.14 -35.90
C THR A 301 5.32 -10.05 -36.19
N GLY A 302 6.04 -9.56 -35.18
CA GLY A 302 6.97 -8.44 -35.31
C GLY A 302 6.31 -7.07 -35.50
N GLN A 303 4.96 -7.03 -35.49
CA GLN A 303 4.18 -5.80 -35.62
C GLN A 303 4.46 -4.87 -34.44
N VAL A 304 4.61 -3.57 -34.72
CA VAL A 304 4.73 -2.54 -33.69
C VAL A 304 3.39 -2.42 -32.97
N LEU A 305 3.38 -2.69 -31.67
CA LEU A 305 2.20 -2.55 -30.81
C LEU A 305 2.14 -1.16 -30.19
N ARG A 306 3.29 -0.64 -29.74
CA ARG A 306 3.40 0.66 -29.07
C ARG A 306 4.78 1.24 -29.29
N SER A 307 4.86 2.56 -29.38
CA SER A 307 6.12 3.32 -29.26
C SER A 307 5.91 4.46 -28.28
N MET A 308 6.74 4.55 -27.25
CA MET A 308 6.52 5.48 -26.15
C MET A 308 7.81 5.91 -25.46
N ILE A 309 7.74 7.07 -24.81
CA ILE A 309 8.76 7.64 -23.94
C ILE A 309 8.18 7.64 -22.52
N LYS A 310 8.89 7.03 -21.57
CA LYS A 310 8.47 6.96 -20.16
C LYS A 310 9.35 7.89 -19.34
N HIS A 311 8.77 8.97 -18.83
CA HIS A 311 9.46 9.96 -18.00
C HIS A 311 9.04 9.83 -16.54
N ARG A 312 9.97 9.56 -15.64
CA ARG A 312 9.67 9.39 -14.21
C ARG A 312 9.42 10.73 -13.53
N ILE A 313 8.32 10.81 -12.78
CA ILE A 313 7.95 11.98 -11.98
C ILE A 313 8.40 11.81 -10.53
N GLY A 314 8.18 10.62 -9.96
CA GLY A 314 8.58 10.34 -8.59
C GLY A 314 8.36 8.89 -8.18
N ASN A 315 9.01 8.51 -7.08
CA ASN A 315 8.83 7.22 -6.42
C ASN A 315 8.56 7.43 -4.94
N LEU A 316 7.79 6.51 -4.36
CA LEU A 316 7.58 6.38 -2.93
C LEU A 316 7.90 4.94 -2.52
N GLU A 317 8.92 4.77 -1.69
CA GLU A 317 9.31 3.48 -1.13
C GLU A 317 8.53 3.17 0.16
N ILE A 318 8.02 1.94 0.26
CA ILE A 318 7.28 1.45 1.41
C ILE A 318 7.94 0.14 1.84
N SER A 319 8.55 0.11 3.01
CA SER A 319 9.11 -1.13 3.54
C SER A 319 8.06 -1.91 4.31
N SER A 320 8.01 -3.22 4.12
CA SER A 320 7.08 -4.13 4.78
C SER A 320 7.85 -5.32 5.37
N PRO A 321 8.43 -5.18 6.58
CA PRO A 321 9.35 -6.16 7.15
C PRO A 321 8.68 -7.48 7.55
N GLN A 322 7.36 -7.49 7.70
CA GLN A 322 6.56 -8.67 8.04
C GLN A 322 6.14 -9.50 6.82
N THR A 323 6.50 -9.05 5.61
CA THR A 323 6.23 -9.74 4.35
C THR A 323 7.50 -9.96 3.55
N GLU A 324 7.43 -10.87 2.57
CA GLU A 324 8.55 -11.14 1.68
C GLU A 324 8.97 -9.92 0.85
N TRP A 325 8.02 -9.06 0.51
CA TRP A 325 8.27 -7.91 -0.36
C TRP A 325 8.07 -6.57 0.35
N ASP A 326 8.87 -5.61 -0.07
CA ASP A 326 8.64 -4.17 0.05
C ASP A 326 7.94 -3.66 -1.22
N TYR A 327 7.48 -2.42 -1.20
CA TYR A 327 6.78 -1.80 -2.32
C TYR A 327 7.49 -0.54 -2.81
N ARG A 328 7.30 -0.25 -4.10
CA ARG A 328 7.54 1.07 -4.67
C ARG A 328 6.31 1.52 -5.44
N VAL A 329 5.71 2.64 -5.04
CA VAL A 329 4.70 3.34 -5.85
C VAL A 329 5.43 4.35 -6.72
N GLY A 330 5.36 4.17 -8.03
CA GLY A 330 5.94 5.04 -9.05
C GLY A 330 4.87 5.87 -9.75
N ILE A 331 5.22 7.10 -10.10
CA ILE A 331 4.43 7.97 -10.97
C ILE A 331 5.30 8.31 -12.17
N ASN A 332 4.83 7.96 -13.36
CA ASN A 332 5.49 8.26 -14.61
C ASN A 332 4.54 9.00 -15.55
N LEU A 333 5.11 9.73 -16.49
CA LEU A 333 4.44 10.25 -17.67
C LEU A 333 4.79 9.36 -18.85
N GLU A 334 3.80 8.71 -19.44
CA GLU A 334 3.96 7.94 -20.67
C GLU A 334 3.51 8.80 -21.86
N ILE A 335 4.41 9.01 -22.81
CA ILE A 335 4.16 9.80 -24.02
C ILE A 335 4.26 8.85 -25.20
N ASN A 336 3.18 8.62 -25.96
CA ASN A 336 3.29 7.89 -27.21
C ASN A 336 4.15 8.71 -28.18
N TYR A 337 5.18 8.07 -28.72
CA TYR A 337 6.11 8.72 -29.62
C TYR A 337 5.41 8.95 -30.98
N PRO A 338 5.29 10.21 -31.44
CA PRO A 338 4.49 10.53 -32.62
C PRO A 338 5.21 10.29 -33.96
N GLY A 339 6.51 10.05 -33.94
CA GLY A 339 7.33 9.89 -35.14
C GLY A 339 7.41 8.44 -35.65
N PRO A 340 7.94 8.25 -36.88
CA PRO A 340 8.20 6.92 -37.43
C PRO A 340 9.30 6.20 -36.63
N VAL A 341 9.20 4.88 -36.54
CA VAL A 341 10.17 4.05 -35.78
C VAL A 341 11.29 3.46 -36.64
N ASP A 342 11.17 3.50 -37.96
CA ASP A 342 12.05 2.76 -38.88
C ASP A 342 13.49 3.29 -38.93
N ASN A 343 13.69 4.57 -38.60
CA ASN A 343 14.99 5.27 -38.66
C ASN A 343 15.52 5.64 -37.27
N LEU A 344 15.02 5.01 -36.21
CA LEU A 344 15.50 5.27 -34.87
C LEU A 344 16.83 4.56 -34.61
N GLU A 345 17.77 5.25 -33.96
CA GLU A 345 19.06 4.66 -33.58
C GLU A 345 18.89 3.78 -32.32
N PRO A 346 19.14 2.46 -32.40
CA PRO A 346 18.98 1.57 -31.26
C PRO A 346 20.04 1.84 -30.21
N VAL A 347 19.64 1.81 -28.94
CA VAL A 347 20.59 1.94 -27.83
C VAL A 347 21.31 0.61 -27.64
N VAL A 348 22.63 0.62 -27.81
CA VAL A 348 23.50 -0.53 -27.55
C VAL A 348 24.53 -0.14 -26.51
N GLU A 349 24.56 -0.88 -25.41
CA GLU A 349 25.59 -0.70 -24.39
C GLU A 349 26.95 -1.23 -24.87
N SER A 350 28.04 -0.58 -24.44
CA SER A 350 29.40 -0.97 -24.81
C SER A 350 29.67 -2.45 -24.54
N GLY A 351 30.07 -3.19 -25.57
CA GLY A 351 30.38 -4.62 -25.48
C GLY A 351 29.16 -5.56 -25.55
N LYS A 352 27.95 -5.04 -25.78
CA LYS A 352 26.72 -5.85 -26.01
C LYS A 352 26.31 -5.81 -27.48
N SER A 353 25.51 -6.79 -27.90
CA SER A 353 24.91 -6.82 -29.22
C SER A 353 23.51 -6.18 -29.19
N PRO A 354 23.00 -5.66 -30.32
CA PRO A 354 21.61 -5.19 -30.38
C PRO A 354 20.61 -6.26 -29.96
N GLU A 355 20.90 -7.53 -30.26
CA GLU A 355 20.04 -8.66 -29.87
C GLU A 355 20.03 -8.88 -28.35
N SER A 356 21.18 -8.78 -27.68
CA SER A 356 21.24 -8.95 -26.22
C SER A 356 20.62 -7.79 -25.45
N MET A 357 20.37 -6.66 -26.12
CA MET A 357 19.65 -5.52 -25.56
C MET A 357 18.12 -5.68 -25.63
N LYS A 358 17.59 -6.53 -26.51
CA LYS A 358 16.15 -6.79 -26.60
C LYS A 358 15.63 -7.41 -25.31
N ARG A 359 14.50 -6.90 -24.82
CA ARG A 359 13.80 -7.48 -23.66
C ARG A 359 12.60 -8.26 -24.15
N HIS A 360 12.66 -9.58 -24.05
CA HIS A 360 11.52 -10.45 -24.31
C HIS A 360 10.65 -10.52 -23.05
N LYS A 361 9.37 -10.21 -23.18
CA LYS A 361 8.42 -10.13 -22.08
C LYS A 361 7.32 -11.14 -22.30
N ASP A 362 7.12 -12.02 -21.32
CA ASP A 362 6.00 -12.94 -21.25
C ASP A 362 5.14 -12.47 -20.06
N ARG A 363 3.95 -11.92 -20.35
CA ARG A 363 3.14 -11.17 -19.39
C ARG A 363 1.75 -11.75 -19.25
N MET A 364 1.37 -12.04 -18.01
CA MET A 364 0.01 -12.39 -17.61
C MET A 364 -0.61 -11.19 -16.89
N SER A 365 -1.63 -10.61 -17.50
CA SER A 365 -2.33 -9.42 -17.01
C SER A 365 -3.69 -9.80 -16.46
N TYR A 366 -3.99 -9.30 -15.26
CA TYR A 366 -5.23 -9.54 -14.54
C TYR A 366 -5.90 -8.20 -14.21
N SER A 367 -7.07 -7.91 -14.76
CA SER A 367 -7.73 -6.62 -14.57
C SER A 367 -9.15 -6.76 -14.04
N TRP A 368 -9.61 -5.78 -13.26
CA TRP A 368 -10.97 -5.78 -12.75
C TRP A 368 -11.48 -4.37 -12.48
N MET A 369 -12.80 -4.22 -12.54
CA MET A 369 -13.54 -2.97 -12.29
C MET A 369 -13.11 -1.78 -13.18
N GLY A 370 -12.34 -2.02 -14.25
CA GLY A 370 -11.75 -0.97 -15.08
C GLY A 370 -10.78 -0.04 -14.34
N ALA A 371 -10.34 -0.42 -13.14
CA ALA A 371 -9.61 0.46 -12.23
C ALA A 371 -8.22 -0.08 -11.85
N TYR A 372 -8.08 -1.39 -11.80
CA TYR A 372 -6.85 -2.08 -11.37
C TYR A 372 -6.41 -3.07 -12.43
N GLN A 373 -5.11 -3.15 -12.65
CA GLN A 373 -4.46 -4.20 -13.43
C GLN A 373 -3.26 -4.72 -12.65
N VAL A 374 -3.12 -6.04 -12.54
CA VAL A 374 -1.94 -6.70 -11.99
C VAL A 374 -1.24 -7.44 -13.11
N ASP A 375 0.04 -7.13 -13.32
CA ASP A 375 0.87 -7.71 -14.35
C ASP A 375 1.95 -8.58 -13.72
N LEU A 376 1.88 -9.89 -14.00
CA LEU A 376 2.94 -10.84 -13.65
C LEU A 376 3.78 -11.06 -14.90
N THR A 377 5.01 -10.55 -14.89
CA THR A 377 5.86 -10.48 -16.09
C THR A 377 7.17 -11.23 -15.88
N GLN A 378 7.48 -12.13 -16.81
CA GLN A 378 8.82 -12.67 -16.98
C GLN A 378 9.55 -11.88 -18.06
N VAL A 379 10.69 -11.30 -17.70
CA VAL A 379 11.54 -10.53 -18.61
C VAL A 379 12.82 -11.32 -18.87
N GLN A 380 13.14 -11.55 -20.14
CA GLN A 380 14.42 -12.12 -20.56
C GLN A 380 15.21 -11.10 -21.38
N GLN A 381 16.47 -10.89 -21.00
CA GLN A 381 17.40 -10.00 -21.70
C GLN A 381 18.78 -10.65 -21.73
N GLY A 382 19.22 -11.06 -22.93
CA GLY A 382 20.41 -11.92 -23.06
C GLY A 382 20.25 -13.22 -22.26
N SER A 383 21.20 -13.49 -21.35
CA SER A 383 21.16 -14.64 -20.43
C SER A 383 20.41 -14.36 -19.12
N GLN A 384 20.04 -13.11 -18.85
CA GLN A 384 19.39 -12.71 -17.61
C GLN A 384 17.88 -12.90 -17.72
N LYS A 385 17.29 -13.42 -16.64
CA LYS A 385 15.85 -13.64 -16.51
C LYS A 385 15.39 -13.02 -15.20
N ASN A 386 14.42 -12.10 -15.29
CA ASN A 386 13.81 -11.45 -14.14
C ASN A 386 12.32 -11.78 -14.08
N HIS A 387 11.77 -11.82 -12.88
CA HIS A 387 10.35 -12.00 -12.62
C HIS A 387 9.84 -10.79 -11.85
N GLU A 388 8.83 -10.13 -12.40
CA GLU A 388 8.31 -8.86 -11.92
C GLU A 388 6.80 -9.00 -11.66
N LEU A 389 6.32 -8.30 -10.64
CA LEU A 389 4.89 -8.13 -10.36
C LEU A 389 4.62 -6.64 -10.20
N GLU A 390 3.63 -6.15 -10.93
CA GLU A 390 3.26 -4.74 -11.00
C GLU A 390 1.75 -4.62 -10.81
N LEU A 391 1.28 -3.57 -10.16
CA LEU A 391 -0.13 -3.21 -10.06
C LEU A 391 -0.29 -1.78 -10.56
N GLU A 392 -1.09 -1.60 -11.59
CA GLU A 392 -1.34 -0.33 -12.24
C GLU A 392 -2.76 0.16 -11.95
N LEU A 393 -2.89 1.47 -11.75
CA LEU A 393 -4.17 2.15 -11.70
C LEU A 393 -4.56 2.66 -13.09
N ASN A 394 -5.84 2.53 -13.44
CA ASN A 394 -6.34 3.17 -14.65
C ASN A 394 -6.25 4.70 -14.53
N SER A 395 -5.56 5.33 -15.48
CA SER A 395 -5.28 6.78 -15.48
C SER A 395 -6.57 7.60 -15.49
N ASP A 396 -7.50 7.29 -16.39
CA ASP A 396 -8.75 8.05 -16.54
C ASP A 396 -9.62 7.96 -15.28
N VAL A 397 -9.72 6.78 -14.68
CA VAL A 397 -10.45 6.58 -13.41
C VAL A 397 -9.80 7.37 -12.28
N LEU A 398 -8.46 7.35 -12.19
CA LEU A 398 -7.70 8.11 -11.20
C LEU A 398 -7.95 9.62 -11.34
N LEU A 399 -7.74 10.15 -12.55
CA LEU A 399 -7.87 11.58 -12.83
C LEU A 399 -9.31 12.06 -12.69
N SER A 400 -10.28 11.32 -13.22
CA SER A 400 -11.70 11.65 -13.11
C SER A 400 -12.16 11.74 -11.65
N ASN A 401 -11.75 10.79 -10.79
CA ASN A 401 -12.08 10.87 -9.37
C ASN A 401 -11.33 12.00 -8.66
N ALA A 402 -10.10 12.29 -9.03
CA ALA A 402 -9.38 13.42 -8.45
C ALA A 402 -10.05 14.76 -8.81
N ASP A 403 -10.48 14.93 -10.06
CA ASP A 403 -11.13 16.16 -10.53
C ASP A 403 -12.49 16.40 -9.86
N LYS A 404 -13.22 15.34 -9.48
CA LYS A 404 -14.45 15.43 -8.67
C LYS A 404 -14.19 16.17 -7.34
N ILE A 405 -13.06 15.93 -6.69
CA ILE A 405 -12.70 16.61 -5.44
C ILE A 405 -12.56 18.12 -5.67
N GLY A 406 -11.91 18.53 -6.76
CA GLY A 406 -11.77 19.94 -7.12
C GLY A 406 -13.10 20.63 -7.42
N ARG A 407 -14.10 19.87 -7.90
CA ARG A 407 -15.47 20.34 -8.14
C ARG A 407 -16.39 20.25 -6.91
N GLY A 408 -15.91 19.73 -5.78
CA GLY A 408 -16.73 19.49 -4.58
C GLY A 408 -17.75 18.35 -4.75
N GLU A 409 -17.53 17.45 -5.71
CA GLU A 409 -18.35 16.26 -5.96
C GLU A 409 -17.85 15.06 -5.15
N ASP A 410 -18.74 14.08 -4.96
CA ASP A 410 -18.38 12.82 -4.32
C ASP A 410 -17.33 12.06 -5.13
N SER A 411 -16.15 11.86 -4.52
CA SER A 411 -15.01 11.20 -5.14
C SER A 411 -14.72 9.85 -4.52
N GLN A 412 -14.28 8.90 -5.35
CA GLN A 412 -13.73 7.62 -4.90
C GLN A 412 -12.19 7.60 -4.91
N PHE A 413 -11.51 8.76 -5.05
CA PHE A 413 -10.05 8.82 -5.17
C PHE A 413 -9.34 8.09 -4.02
N GLU A 414 -9.66 8.42 -2.78
CA GLU A 414 -9.02 7.78 -1.62
C GLU A 414 -9.35 6.29 -1.53
N LYS A 415 -10.58 5.89 -1.87
CA LYS A 415 -10.95 4.47 -1.92
C LYS A 415 -10.20 3.71 -3.01
N LEU A 416 -9.94 4.34 -4.16
CA LEU A 416 -9.16 3.77 -5.24
C LEU A 416 -7.73 3.47 -4.75
N ILE A 417 -7.09 4.43 -4.08
CA ILE A 417 -5.74 4.27 -3.54
C ILE A 417 -5.70 3.24 -2.39
N ASN A 418 -6.68 3.27 -1.50
CA ASN A 418 -6.80 2.24 -0.45
C ASN A 418 -6.96 0.85 -1.05
N GLY A 419 -7.75 0.71 -2.11
CA GLY A 419 -7.88 -0.55 -2.85
C GLY A 419 -6.54 -1.02 -3.44
N MET A 420 -5.72 -0.11 -3.99
CA MET A 420 -4.35 -0.46 -4.42
C MET A 420 -3.54 -1.00 -3.23
N MET A 421 -3.50 -0.28 -2.11
CA MET A 421 -2.76 -0.70 -0.90
C MET A 421 -3.24 -2.03 -0.34
N TYR A 422 -4.54 -2.31 -0.34
CA TYR A 422 -5.08 -3.60 0.08
C TYR A 422 -4.64 -4.73 -0.84
N ASN A 423 -4.62 -4.52 -2.16
CA ASN A 423 -4.11 -5.52 -3.10
C ASN A 423 -2.60 -5.76 -2.91
N LEU A 424 -1.81 -4.70 -2.66
CA LEU A 424 -0.39 -4.85 -2.31
C LEU A 424 -0.19 -5.78 -1.12
N ARG A 425 -0.92 -5.52 -0.04
CA ARG A 425 -0.86 -6.28 1.22
C ARG A 425 -1.34 -7.72 1.06
N VAL A 426 -2.44 -7.95 0.34
CA VAL A 426 -2.99 -9.30 0.11
C VAL A 426 -2.02 -10.15 -0.69
N LEU A 427 -1.50 -9.64 -1.80
CA LEU A 427 -0.60 -10.41 -2.67
C LEU A 427 0.76 -10.66 -1.99
N SER A 428 1.28 -9.72 -1.20
CA SER A 428 2.46 -9.97 -0.37
C SER A 428 2.26 -11.06 0.66
N ARG A 429 1.11 -11.08 1.34
CA ARG A 429 0.80 -12.09 2.36
C ARG A 429 0.62 -13.48 1.76
N GLU A 430 0.06 -13.59 0.55
CA GLU A 430 -0.07 -14.87 -0.14
C GLU A 430 1.29 -15.54 -0.39
N ILE A 431 2.33 -14.76 -0.68
CA ILE A 431 3.68 -15.29 -0.93
C ILE A 431 4.50 -15.43 0.34
N THR A 432 4.13 -14.71 1.40
CA THR A 432 4.84 -14.78 2.67
C THR A 432 4.56 -16.11 3.36
N PRO A 433 5.59 -16.95 3.63
CA PRO A 433 5.40 -18.16 4.39
C PRO A 433 4.82 -17.83 5.77
N PRO A 434 3.92 -18.66 6.33
CA PRO A 434 3.53 -18.50 7.72
C PRO A 434 4.77 -18.51 8.59
N SER A 435 4.93 -17.51 9.46
CA SER A 435 6.02 -17.47 10.42
C SER A 435 6.03 -18.78 11.18
N ALA A 436 7.15 -19.50 11.15
CA ALA A 436 7.32 -20.68 11.97
C ALA A 436 7.08 -20.24 13.41
N SER A 437 5.96 -20.67 14.00
CA SER A 437 5.64 -20.43 15.40
C SER A 437 6.81 -20.95 16.21
N GLY A 438 7.62 -20.03 16.76
CA GLY A 438 8.73 -20.32 17.65
C GLY A 438 8.25 -20.74 19.02
#